data_AF-A0A258SDE1-F1
#
_entry.id   AF-A0A258SDE1-F1
#
_cell.length_a   1.000
_cell.length_b   1.000
_cell.length_c   1.000
_cell.angle_alpha   90.00
_cell.angle_beta   90.00
_cell.angle_gamma   90.00
#
_symmetry.space_group_name_H-M   'P 1'
#
loop_
_entity.id
_entity.type
_entity.pdbx_description
1 polymer ?
#
loop_
_entity_poly.entity_id
_entity_poly.type
_entity_poly.pdbx_seq_one_letter_code
_entity_poly.pdbx_strand_id
1 'polypeptide(L)'
;MRRAETYAKRFAAKEACAKALGTGLSHGVFWRDMGVVNLPTGKPTLALTGGAAARLAAMVPDGYEPRIELSLTDEGPLSAAYVIISAVPVGTAAPR
;
A
#
# COMPACT_ATOMS: atom_id res chain seq x y z
N MET A 1 -21.96 4.57 4.63
CA MET A 1 -20.82 4.35 5.56
C MET A 1 -20.68 5.56 6.46
N ARG A 2 -20.41 5.32 7.75
CA ARG A 2 -20.10 6.42 8.69
C ARG A 2 -18.68 6.90 8.39
N ARG A 3 -18.44 8.22 8.45
CA ARG A 3 -17.13 8.82 8.13
C ARG A 3 -15.97 8.18 8.91
N ALA A 4 -16.20 7.83 10.17
CA ALA A 4 -15.21 7.17 11.03
C ALA A 4 -14.74 5.82 10.46
N GLU A 5 -15.63 4.98 9.93
CA GLU A 5 -15.29 3.67 9.34
C GLU A 5 -14.42 3.85 8.09
N THR A 6 -14.73 4.84 7.26
CA THR A 6 -13.93 5.17 6.08
C THR A 6 -12.52 5.63 6.45
N TYR A 7 -12.38 6.44 7.51
CA TYR A 7 -11.08 6.85 8.01
C TYR A 7 -10.30 5.68 8.63
N ALA A 8 -10.98 4.80 9.38
CA ALA A 8 -10.36 3.62 9.97
C ALA A 8 -9.73 2.71 8.91
N LYS A 9 -10.42 2.44 7.80
CA LYS A 9 -9.88 1.67 6.66
C LYS A 9 -8.63 2.30 6.07
N ARG A 10 -8.65 3.62 5.86
CA ARG A 10 -7.51 4.36 5.29
C ARG A 10 -6.32 4.38 6.25
N PHE A 11 -6.58 4.47 7.56
CA PHE A 11 -5.56 4.37 8.59
C PHE A 11 -4.93 2.97 8.59
N ALA A 12 -5.74 1.91 8.62
CA ALA A 12 -5.28 0.53 8.57
C ALA A 12 -4.41 0.26 7.32
N ALA A 13 -4.82 0.77 6.16
CA ALA A 13 -4.07 0.62 4.91
C ALA A 13 -2.67 1.29 4.96
N LYS A 14 -2.58 2.50 5.52
CA LYS A 14 -1.32 3.24 5.65
C LYS A 14 -0.38 2.56 6.63
N GLU A 15 -0.91 2.09 7.77
CA GLU A 15 -0.16 1.29 8.74
C GLU A 15 0.38 0.01 8.14
N ALA A 16 -0.46 -0.75 7.42
CA ALA A 16 -0.06 -1.97 6.75
C ALA A 16 1.03 -1.69 5.69
N CYS A 17 0.90 -0.60 4.93
CA CYS A 17 1.90 -0.20 3.95
C CYS A 17 3.24 0.17 4.59
N ALA A 18 3.24 0.97 5.65
CA ALA A 18 4.45 1.36 6.37
C ALA A 18 5.20 0.15 6.95
N LYS A 19 4.45 -0.87 7.39
CA LYS A 19 4.99 -2.15 7.85
C LYS A 19 5.56 -2.97 6.71
N ALA A 20 4.86 -3.07 5.58
CA ALA A 20 5.35 -3.77 4.40
C ALA A 20 6.63 -3.14 3.83
N LEU A 21 6.78 -1.81 3.91
CA LEU A 21 8.02 -1.09 3.56
C LEU A 21 9.17 -1.32 4.57
N GLY A 22 8.90 -1.97 5.69
CA GLY A 22 9.88 -2.25 6.75
C GLY A 22 10.32 -1.00 7.52
N THR A 23 9.50 0.06 7.55
CA THR A 23 9.89 1.35 8.17
C THR A 23 9.08 1.72 9.40
N GLY A 24 7.85 1.21 9.55
CA GLY A 24 6.99 1.55 10.68
C GLY A 24 6.80 3.07 10.88
N LEU A 25 6.77 3.84 9.78
CA LEU A 25 6.61 5.31 9.75
C LEU A 25 7.83 6.10 10.24
N SER A 26 9.00 5.50 10.13
CA SER A 26 10.29 6.12 10.41
C SER A 26 11.16 6.13 9.15
N HIS A 27 12.44 6.53 9.28
CA HIS A 27 13.41 6.49 8.18
C HIS A 27 12.97 7.24 6.92
N GLY A 28 12.33 8.39 7.09
CA GLY A 28 11.92 9.27 5.98
C GLY A 28 10.60 8.88 5.30
N VAL A 29 9.90 7.84 5.77
CA VAL A 29 8.57 7.45 5.26
C VAL A 29 7.48 8.08 6.13
N PHE A 30 6.65 8.95 5.55
CA PHE A 30 5.57 9.61 6.27
C PHE A 30 4.18 9.21 5.77
N TRP A 31 3.16 9.34 6.63
CA TRP A 31 1.76 9.07 6.29
C TRP A 31 1.23 9.84 5.09
N ARG A 32 1.76 11.05 4.89
CA ARG A 32 1.39 11.94 3.78
C ARG A 32 1.89 11.41 2.44
N ASP A 33 2.92 10.56 2.47
CA ASP A 33 3.51 9.94 1.29
C ASP A 33 2.73 8.70 0.82
N MET A 34 1.69 8.28 1.56
CA MET A 34 0.91 7.07 1.28
C MET A 34 -0.56 7.44 1.01
N GLY A 35 -0.96 7.42 -0.26
CA GLY A 35 -2.33 7.65 -0.69
C GLY A 35 -3.10 6.34 -0.90
N VAL A 36 -4.24 6.17 -0.22
CA VAL A 36 -5.18 5.06 -0.52
C VAL A 36 -6.11 5.51 -1.64
N VAL A 37 -5.98 4.89 -2.80
CA VAL A 37 -6.71 5.23 -4.03
C VAL A 37 -7.39 4.00 -4.59
N ASN A 38 -8.41 4.18 -5.43
CA ASN A 38 -9.06 3.07 -6.12
C ASN A 38 -8.73 3.18 -7.62
N LEU A 39 -8.46 2.04 -8.23
CA LEU A 39 -8.42 1.93 -9.69
C LEU A 39 -9.82 2.16 -10.28
N PRO A 40 -9.94 2.44 -11.59
CA PRO A 40 -11.24 2.54 -12.27
C PRO A 40 -12.13 1.31 -12.09
N THR A 41 -11.52 0.14 -11.85
CA THR A 41 -12.21 -1.12 -11.55
C THR A 41 -12.80 -1.20 -10.14
N GLY A 42 -12.53 -0.20 -9.28
CA GLY A 42 -12.90 -0.19 -7.87
C GLY A 42 -11.92 -0.89 -6.94
N LYS A 43 -10.92 -1.62 -7.47
CA LYS A 43 -9.89 -2.28 -6.65
C LYS A 43 -9.06 -1.23 -5.87
N PRO A 44 -8.94 -1.34 -4.54
CA PRO A 44 -8.11 -0.43 -3.76
C PRO A 44 -6.62 -0.69 -4.03
N THR A 45 -5.83 0.38 -4.02
CA THR A 45 -4.37 0.35 -4.18
C THR A 45 -3.72 1.52 -3.42
N LEU A 46 -2.40 1.58 -3.47
CA LEU A 46 -1.57 2.59 -2.83
C LEU A 46 -0.81 3.41 -3.86
N ALA A 47 -0.97 4.73 -3.79
CA ALA A 47 -0.15 5.69 -4.51
C ALA A 47 0.93 6.20 -3.54
N LEU A 48 2.18 5.80 -3.79
CA LEU A 48 3.31 6.21 -2.95
C LEU A 48 4.04 7.40 -3.58
N THR A 49 4.42 8.35 -2.75
CA THR A 49 5.24 9.52 -3.12
C THR A 49 6.41 9.68 -2.15
N GLY A 50 7.24 10.71 -2.34
CA GLY A 50 8.25 11.11 -1.36
C GLY A 50 9.14 9.96 -0.87
N GLY A 51 9.36 9.89 0.45
CA GLY A 51 10.21 8.86 1.04
C GLY A 51 9.63 7.45 0.97
N ALA A 52 8.30 7.30 0.93
CA ALA A 52 7.66 6.00 0.74
C ALA A 52 7.99 5.39 -0.64
N ALA A 53 7.92 6.21 -1.69
CA ALA A 53 8.28 5.80 -3.05
C ALA A 53 9.78 5.48 -3.17
N ALA A 54 10.64 6.31 -2.58
CA ALA A 54 12.08 6.08 -2.57
C ALA A 54 12.44 4.78 -1.83
N ARG A 55 11.79 4.51 -0.68
CA ARG A 55 11.99 3.27 0.08
C ARG A 55 11.54 2.05 -0.72
N LEU A 56 10.38 2.12 -1.38
CA LEU A 56 9.88 1.05 -2.24
C LEU A 56 10.89 0.73 -3.34
N ALA A 57 11.38 1.76 -4.06
CA ALA A 57 12.36 1.57 -5.12
C ALA A 57 13.65 0.90 -4.62
N ALA A 58 14.13 1.29 -3.42
CA ALA A 58 15.31 0.69 -2.80
C ALA A 58 15.13 -0.78 -2.36
N MET A 59 13.89 -1.29 -2.31
CA MET A 59 13.62 -2.71 -2.00
C MET A 59 13.57 -3.60 -3.24
N VAL A 60 13.52 -3.01 -4.44
CA VAL A 60 13.32 -3.74 -5.70
C VAL A 60 14.67 -4.02 -6.36
N PRO A 61 15.01 -5.30 -6.65
CA PRO A 61 16.21 -5.64 -7.39
C PRO A 61 16.18 -5.18 -8.85
N ASP A 62 17.35 -5.05 -9.46
CA ASP A 62 17.47 -4.75 -10.89
C ASP A 62 16.74 -5.79 -11.76
N GLY A 63 16.05 -5.31 -12.80
CA GLY A 63 15.25 -6.16 -13.68
C GLY A 63 13.86 -6.53 -13.15
N TYR A 64 13.47 -6.00 -11.98
CA TYR A 64 12.15 -6.17 -11.39
C TYR A 64 11.43 -4.81 -11.24
N GLU A 65 10.11 -4.86 -11.16
CA GLU A 65 9.26 -3.74 -10.77
C GLU A 65 8.48 -4.06 -9.49
N PRO A 66 8.19 -3.06 -8.63
CA PRO A 66 7.37 -3.29 -7.45
C PRO A 66 5.90 -3.45 -7.82
N ARG A 67 5.25 -4.44 -7.22
CA ARG A 67 3.80 -4.61 -7.23
C ARG A 67 3.26 -4.52 -5.82
N ILE A 68 2.26 -3.66 -5.64
CA ILE A 68 1.58 -3.46 -4.35
C ILE A 68 0.17 -4.01 -4.46
N GLU A 69 -0.16 -4.92 -3.56
CA GLU A 69 -1.49 -5.49 -3.44
C GLU A 69 -2.09 -5.11 -2.10
N LEU A 70 -3.19 -4.36 -2.16
CA LEU A 70 -3.95 -3.92 -0.99
C LEU A 70 -5.29 -4.64 -0.96
N SER A 71 -5.60 -5.23 0.20
CA SER A 71 -6.94 -5.70 0.54
C SER A 71 -7.44 -4.99 1.79
N LEU A 72 -8.71 -4.60 1.79
CA LEU A 72 -9.39 -3.92 2.88
C LEU A 72 -10.57 -4.78 3.33
N THR A 73 -10.72 -4.93 4.63
CA THR A 73 -11.89 -5.59 5.23
C THR A 73 -12.33 -4.83 6.49
N ASP A 74 -13.61 -4.97 6.80
CA ASP A 74 -14.23 -4.38 7.97
C ASP A 74 -15.36 -5.25 8.47
N GLU A 75 -15.40 -5.41 9.78
CA GLU A 75 -16.47 -6.04 10.52
C GLU A 75 -16.64 -5.20 11.78
N GLY A 76 -17.78 -4.52 11.93
CA GLY A 76 -17.96 -3.55 13.02
C GLY A 76 -17.66 -4.18 14.39
N PRO A 77 -16.76 -3.60 15.22
CA PRO A 77 -16.18 -2.25 15.18
C PRO A 77 -14.76 -2.15 14.54
N LEU A 78 -14.26 -3.22 13.93
CA LEU A 78 -12.89 -3.34 13.46
C LEU A 78 -12.73 -3.05 11.96
N SER A 79 -11.54 -2.60 11.59
CA SER A 79 -11.09 -2.55 10.21
C SER A 79 -9.67 -3.09 10.12
N ALA A 80 -9.42 -3.88 9.08
CA ALA A 80 -8.12 -4.45 8.80
C ALA A 80 -7.70 -4.17 7.36
N ALA A 81 -6.39 -4.13 7.15
CA ALA A 81 -5.79 -4.00 5.84
C ALA A 81 -4.60 -4.94 5.72
N TYR A 82 -4.43 -5.51 4.54
CA TYR A 82 -3.30 -6.37 4.19
C TYR A 82 -2.60 -5.73 3.00
N VAL A 83 -1.28 -5.54 3.13
CA VAL A 83 -0.43 -5.01 2.07
C VAL A 83 0.68 -6.01 1.78
N ILE A 84 0.76 -6.44 0.53
CA ILE A 84 1.86 -7.25 0.01
C ILE A 84 2.64 -6.39 -0.98
N ILE A 85 3.96 -6.37 -0.81
CA ILE A 85 4.89 -5.78 -1.77
C ILE A 85 5.70 -6.93 -2.36
N SER A 86 5.61 -7.12 -3.66
CA SER A 86 6.39 -8.11 -4.39
C SER A 86 7.22 -7.44 -5.48
N ALA A 87 8.39 -8.00 -5.76
CA ALA A 87 9.17 -7.66 -6.94
C ALA A 87 8.78 -8.63 -8.06
N VAL A 88 8.30 -8.12 -9.19
CA VAL A 88 7.93 -8.94 -10.36
C VAL A 88 8.89 -8.64 -11.53
N PRO A 89 9.34 -9.63 -12.32
CA PRO A 89 10.26 -9.36 -13.41
C PRO A 89 9.64 -8.40 -14.42
N VAL A 90 10.41 -7.40 -14.85
CA VAL A 90 9.97 -6.42 -15.86
C VAL A 90 9.57 -7.17 -17.14
N GLY A 91 8.40 -6.84 -17.69
CA GLY A 91 7.85 -7.49 -18.88
C GLY A 91 7.02 -8.75 -18.62
N THR A 92 6.85 -9.16 -17.35
CA THR A 92 5.87 -10.21 -17.00
C THR A 92 4.46 -9.61 -17.10
N ALA A 93 3.65 -10.12 -18.01
CA ALA A 93 2.23 -9.75 -18.07
C ALA A 93 1.55 -10.11 -16.73
N ALA A 94 0.67 -9.23 -16.24
CA ALA A 94 -0.04 -9.48 -14.99
C ALA A 94 -0.74 -10.86 -15.05
N PRO A 95 -0.61 -11.72 -14.01
CA PRO A 95 -1.37 -12.95 -13.95
C PRO A 95 -2.87 -12.62 -14.08
N ARG A 96 -3.57 -13.41 -14.91
CA ARG A 96 -5.00 -13.28 -15.19
C ARG A 96 -5.84 -13.37 -13.92
#